data_AF-A0A7J9FK52-F1
#
_entry.id   AF-A0A7J9FK52-F1
#
_cell.length_a   1.000
_cell.length_b   1.000
_cell.length_c   1.000
_cell.angle_alpha   90.00
_cell.angle_beta   90.00
_cell.angle_gamma   90.00
#
_symmetry.space_group_name_H-M   'P 1'
#
loop_
_entity.id
_entity.type
_entity.pdbx_description
1 polymer ?
#
loop_
_entity_poly.entity_id
_entity_poly.type
_entity_poly.pdbx_seq_one_letter_code
_entity_poly.pdbx_strand_id
1 'polypeptide(L)'
;MEIITRKKPTDEMFAGERSLKGWVIESISSSLNQVVDPKLLSTIGREHLKVKNCALSILQLSLECCVELTNERLLRDMERVR
;
A
#
# COMPACT_ATOMS: atom_id res chain seq x y z
N MET A 1 3.61 -1.02 0.47
CA MET A 1 2.47 -0.23 1.01
C MET A 1 2.35 -0.31 2.52
N GLU A 2 2.46 -1.52 3.12
CA GLU A 2 2.26 -1.78 4.55
C GLU A 2 3.05 -0.89 5.51
N ILE A 3 4.29 -0.57 5.18
CA ILE A 3 5.16 0.29 6.01
C ILE A 3 4.60 1.72 6.06
N ILE A 4 4.17 2.26 4.93
CA ILE A 4 3.66 3.63 4.83
C ILE A 4 2.30 3.76 5.51
N THR A 5 1.43 2.73 5.38
CA THR A 5 0.07 2.75 5.91
C THR A 5 -0.06 2.24 7.34
N ARG A 6 0.98 1.55 7.82
CA ARG A 6 1.02 0.75 9.04
C ARG A 6 -0.13 -0.26 9.15
N LYS A 7 -0.53 -0.83 8.01
CA LYS A 7 -1.60 -1.84 7.91
C LYS A 7 -1.08 -3.08 7.19
N LYS A 8 -1.48 -4.25 7.65
CA LYS A 8 -1.16 -5.53 7.01
C LYS A 8 -2.26 -5.88 6.01
N PRO A 9 -1.97 -6.56 4.89
CA PRO A 9 -2.99 -7.04 3.96
C PRO A 9 -3.96 -8.04 4.60
N THR A 10 -3.54 -8.67 5.70
CA THR A 10 -4.33 -9.63 6.48
C THR A 10 -5.06 -9.01 7.68
N ASP A 11 -5.00 -7.69 7.86
CA ASP A 11 -5.80 -7.04 8.90
C ASP A 11 -7.29 -7.28 8.62
N GLU A 12 -8.10 -7.50 9.67
CA GLU A 12 -9.54 -7.83 9.53
C GLU A 12 -10.32 -6.79 8.72
N MET A 13 -9.87 -5.52 8.70
CA MET A 13 -10.47 -4.47 7.89
C MET A 13 -10.39 -4.72 6.37
N PHE A 14 -9.56 -5.67 5.95
CA PHE A 14 -9.41 -6.13 4.57
C PHE A 14 -9.93 -7.56 4.36
N ALA A 15 -10.71 -8.09 5.30
CA ALA A 15 -11.42 -9.34 5.08
C ALA A 15 -12.53 -9.15 4.01
N GLY A 16 -12.76 -10.17 3.18
CA GLY A 16 -13.75 -10.14 2.11
C GLY A 16 -13.23 -9.49 0.83
N GLU A 17 -14.01 -8.58 0.24
CA GLU A 17 -13.73 -8.00 -1.09
C GLU A 17 -12.75 -6.82 -1.05
N ARG A 18 -12.48 -6.26 0.14
CA ARG A 18 -11.66 -5.06 0.28
C ARG A 18 -10.20 -5.41 0.48
N SER A 19 -9.33 -5.12 -0.47
CA SER A 19 -7.87 -5.34 -0.34
C SER A 19 -7.14 -4.09 0.17
N LEU A 20 -5.95 -4.27 0.77
CA LEU A 20 -5.05 -3.15 1.09
C LEU A 20 -4.74 -2.30 -0.16
N LYS A 21 -4.58 -2.94 -1.33
CA LYS A 21 -4.38 -2.26 -2.62
C LYS A 21 -5.57 -1.34 -2.94
N GLY A 22 -6.79 -1.89 -2.91
CA GLY A 22 -8.02 -1.13 -3.18
C GLY A 22 -8.21 0.04 -2.21
N TRP A 23 -8.00 -0.21 -0.92
CA TRP A 23 -8.08 0.83 0.10
C TRP A 23 -7.06 1.96 -0.13
N VAL A 24 -5.83 1.67 -0.54
CA VAL A 24 -4.86 2.73 -0.83
C VAL A 24 -5.28 3.55 -2.06
N ILE A 25 -5.79 2.91 -3.13
CA ILE A 25 -6.27 3.62 -4.32
C ILE A 25 -7.39 4.61 -3.95
N GLU A 26 -8.37 4.15 -3.17
CA GLU A 26 -9.47 4.99 -2.67
C GLU A 26 -8.93 6.13 -1.79
N SER A 27 -7.99 5.82 -0.90
CA SER A 27 -7.55 6.75 0.12
C SER A 27 -6.58 7.81 -0.40
N ILE A 28 -5.77 7.51 -1.44
CA ILE A 28 -5.00 8.52 -2.16
C ILE A 28 -5.93 9.53 -2.84
N SER A 29 -7.04 9.04 -3.39
CA SER A 29 -8.02 9.88 -4.11
C SER A 29 -8.82 10.79 -3.17
N SER A 30 -9.04 10.38 -1.92
CA SER A 30 -9.78 11.16 -0.93
C SER A 30 -8.88 12.09 -0.10
N SER A 31 -7.83 11.56 0.54
CA SER A 31 -6.87 12.35 1.32
C SER A 31 -5.64 11.54 1.71
N LEU A 32 -4.47 11.92 1.17
CA LEU A 32 -3.18 11.30 1.50
C LEU A 32 -2.86 11.33 3.01
N ASN A 33 -3.40 12.30 3.75
CA ASN A 33 -3.23 12.42 5.20
C ASN A 33 -3.79 11.23 5.98
N GLN A 34 -4.78 10.53 5.42
CA GLN A 34 -5.38 9.35 6.04
C GLN A 34 -4.65 8.05 5.66
N VAL A 35 -3.81 8.10 4.62
CA VAL A 35 -3.07 6.94 4.12
C VAL A 35 -1.76 6.73 4.88
N VAL A 36 -1.04 7.81 5.16
CA VAL A 36 0.28 7.76 5.80
C VAL A 36 0.13 7.57 7.31
N ASP A 37 0.93 6.67 7.89
CA ASP A 37 0.97 6.45 9.34
C ASP A 37 1.13 7.79 10.08
N PRO A 38 0.20 8.16 10.98
CA PRO A 38 0.29 9.38 11.77
C PRO A 38 1.59 9.47 12.58
N LYS A 39 2.16 8.33 13.02
CA LYS A 39 3.44 8.30 13.74
C LYS A 39 4.62 8.65 12.84
N LEU A 40 4.52 8.34 11.55
CA LEU A 40 5.49 8.79 10.57
C LEU A 40 5.40 10.32 10.48
N LEU A 41 4.20 10.87 10.26
CA LEU A 41 3.99 12.31 10.13
C LEU A 41 4.37 13.14 11.39
N SER A 42 4.11 12.63 12.59
CA SER A 42 4.37 13.34 13.85
C SER A 42 5.85 13.56 14.14
N THR A 43 6.73 12.76 13.55
CA THR A 43 8.17 12.76 13.86
C THR A 43 8.94 13.84 13.09
N ILE A 44 8.33 14.43 12.05
CA ILE A 44 9.08 15.09 10.96
C ILE A 44 8.88 16.62 10.93
N GLY A 45 8.05 17.16 11.84
CA GLY A 45 7.88 18.61 12.04
C GLY A 45 7.63 19.39 10.74
N ARG A 46 8.59 20.25 10.35
CA ARG A 46 8.49 21.11 9.15
C ARG A 46 8.65 20.38 7.82
N GLU A 47 9.12 19.14 7.80
CA GLU A 47 9.35 18.39 6.55
C GLU A 47 8.15 17.52 6.15
N HIS A 48 7.00 17.73 6.79
CA HIS A 48 5.75 17.02 6.57
C HIS A 48 5.34 16.91 5.09
N LEU A 49 5.50 18.00 4.30
CA LEU A 49 5.16 18.00 2.88
C LEU A 49 6.09 17.10 2.06
N LYS A 50 7.40 17.14 2.34
CA LYS A 50 8.39 16.30 1.63
C LYS A 50 8.11 14.83 1.88
N VAL A 51 7.86 14.45 3.13
CA VAL A 51 7.59 13.04 3.46
C VAL A 51 6.26 12.57 2.88
N LYS A 52 5.24 13.42 2.82
CA LYS A 52 4.02 13.08 2.09
C LYS A 52 4.29 12.82 0.61
N ASN A 53 5.06 13.66 -0.05
CA ASN A 53 5.41 13.47 -1.45
C ASN A 53 6.19 12.15 -1.65
N CYS A 54 7.19 11.87 -0.80
CA CYS A 54 7.91 10.60 -0.82
C CYS A 54 6.98 9.39 -0.58
N ALA A 55 6.09 9.48 0.42
CA ALA A 55 5.14 8.43 0.73
C ALA A 55 4.18 8.18 -0.45
N LEU A 56 3.69 9.23 -1.10
CA LEU A 56 2.86 9.12 -2.29
C LEU A 56 3.61 8.40 -3.42
N SER A 57 4.84 8.80 -3.73
CA SER A 57 5.66 8.15 -4.76
C SER A 57 5.90 6.67 -4.44
N ILE A 58 6.20 6.32 -3.19
CA ILE A 58 6.39 4.92 -2.77
C ILE A 58 5.10 4.11 -2.93
N LEU A 59 3.95 4.70 -2.60
CA LEU A 59 2.65 4.03 -2.76
C LEU A 59 2.28 3.84 -4.22
N GLN A 60 2.52 4.84 -5.08
CA GLN A 60 2.32 4.72 -6.53
C GLN A 60 3.19 3.63 -7.14
N LEU A 61 4.49 3.61 -6.82
CA LEU A 61 5.40 2.54 -7.24
C LEU A 61 4.95 1.17 -6.72
N SER A 62 4.51 1.09 -5.46
CA SER A 62 3.99 -0.17 -4.91
C SER A 62 2.74 -0.67 -5.67
N LEU A 63 1.86 0.24 -6.10
CA LEU A 63 0.66 -0.11 -6.87
C LEU A 63 1.02 -0.72 -8.23
N GLU A 64 2.04 -0.16 -8.89
CA GLU A 64 2.58 -0.66 -10.15
C GLU A 64 3.19 -2.07 -9.97
N CYS A 65 4.02 -2.27 -8.93
CA CYS A 65 4.58 -3.59 -8.61
C CYS A 65 3.51 -4.64 -8.28
N CYS A 66 2.37 -4.23 -7.72
CA CYS A 66 1.24 -5.13 -7.46
C CYS A 66 0.46 -5.54 -8.73
N VAL A 67 0.76 -5.00 -9.90
CA VAL A 67 0.16 -5.42 -11.18
C VAL A 67 0.97 -6.57 -11.81
N GLU A 68 2.29 -6.56 -11.67
CA GLU A 68 3.20 -7.50 -12.35
C GLU A 68 3.15 -8.94 -11.80
N LEU A 69 2.77 -9.14 -10.53
CA LEU A 69 2.88 -10.46 -9.88
C LEU A 69 1.68 -11.40 -10.07
N THR A 70 0.57 -10.95 -10.65
CA THR A 70 -0.62 -11.81 -10.77
C THR A 70 -0.42 -12.93 -11.80
N ASN A 71 0.30 -12.66 -12.90
CA ASN A 71 0.50 -13.65 -13.96
C ASN A 71 1.73 -14.55 -13.73
N GLU A 72 2.79 -14.08 -13.09
CA GLU A 72 4.00 -14.90 -12.86
C GLU A 72 3.96 -15.75 -11.58
N ARG A 73 3.30 -15.29 -10.50
CA ARG A 73 3.19 -16.13 -9.27
C ARG A 73 2.18 -17.27 -9.43
N LEU A 74 1.05 -17.03 -10.09
CA LEU A 74 0.09 -18.10 -10.38
C LEU A 74 0.71 -19.20 -11.26
N LEU A 75 1.61 -18.86 -12.18
CA LEU A 75 2.35 -19.86 -12.96
C LEU A 75 3.29 -20.70 -12.08
N ARG A 76 4.05 -20.06 -11.19
CA ARG A 76 5.03 -20.75 -10.34
C ARG A 76 4.39 -21.61 -9.25
N ASP A 77 3.22 -21.24 -8.74
CA ASP A 77 2.50 -22.04 -7.75
C ASP A 77 1.79 -23.25 -8.40
N MET A 78 1.42 -23.16 -9.68
CA MET A 78 0.85 -24.28 -10.46
C MET A 78 1.92 -25.29 -10.94
N GLU A 79 3.17 -24.87 -11.15
CA GLU A 79 4.29 -25.77 -11.49
C GLU A 79 4.76 -26.63 -10.30
N ARG A 80 4.41 -26.28 -9.07
CA ARG A 80 4.78 -27.06 -7.87
C ARG A 80 3.78 -28.16 -7.50
N VAL A 81 2.68 -28.27 -8.25
CA VAL A 81 1.64 -29.31 -8.09
C VAL A 81 1.67 -30.31 -9.27
N ARG A 82 2.73 -30.29 -10.09
CA ARG A 82 2.94 -31.26 -11.17
C ARG A 82 4.12 -32.17 -10.90
#